data_AF-A0A285F028-F1
#
_entry.id   AF-A0A285F028-F1
#
_cell.length_a   1.000
_cell.length_b   1.000
_cell.length_c   1.000
_cell.angle_alpha   90.00
_cell.angle_beta   90.00
_cell.angle_gamma   90.00
#
_symmetry.space_group_name_H-M   'P 1'
#
loop_
_entity.id
_entity.type
_entity.pdbx_description
1 polymer ?
#
loop_
_entity_poly.entity_id
_entity_poly.type
_entity_poly.pdbx_seq_one_letter_code
_entity_poly.pdbx_strand_id
1 'polypeptide(L)'
;MSPYQLARPTLQEAHCALHGMYGPHTEDIWRTLLFTAGLSGEESSAAALDRVLAVMATAEPLIRLCARSLQVRIAAHDQLARAHSAQ
;
A
#
# COMPACT_ATOMS: atom_id res chain seq x y z
N MET A 1 19.94 10.72 -0.45
CA MET A 1 19.45 9.62 -1.31
C MET A 1 19.86 8.32 -0.66
N SER A 2 18.91 7.48 -0.27
CA SER A 2 19.21 6.15 0.30
C SER A 2 19.76 5.25 -0.81
N PRO A 3 20.87 4.51 -0.60
CA PRO A 3 21.61 3.83 -1.67
C PRO A 3 20.85 2.69 -2.37
N TYR A 4 19.64 2.34 -1.92
CA TYR A 4 18.86 1.23 -2.46
C TYR A 4 17.63 1.61 -3.29
N GLN A 5 17.31 2.91 -3.46
CA GLN A 5 16.15 3.43 -4.22
C GLN A 5 14.76 2.82 -3.90
N LEU A 6 14.66 1.89 -2.95
CA LEU A 6 13.41 1.33 -2.47
C LEU A 6 12.73 2.42 -1.64
N ALA A 7 11.74 3.09 -2.23
CA ALA A 7 10.83 3.96 -1.50
C ALA A 7 9.82 3.10 -0.74
N ARG A 8 9.45 3.53 0.48
CA ARG A 8 8.32 2.93 1.19
C ARG A 8 7.07 3.14 0.32
N PRO A 9 6.30 2.08 0.04
CA PRO A 9 5.04 2.23 -0.68
C PRO A 9 4.15 3.30 -0.06
N THR A 10 3.48 4.04 -0.92
CA THR A 10 2.52 5.10 -0.61
C THR A 10 1.09 4.65 -0.90
N LEU A 11 0.12 5.41 -0.40
CA LEU A 11 -1.29 5.20 -0.70
C LEU A 11 -1.56 5.27 -2.22
N GLN A 12 -0.91 6.21 -2.91
CA GLN A 12 -0.98 6.34 -4.37
C GLN A 12 -0.42 5.11 -5.10
N GLU A 13 0.69 4.55 -4.64
CA GLU A 13 1.24 3.33 -5.25
C GLU A 13 0.32 2.12 -5.06
N ALA A 14 -0.39 2.02 -3.93
CA ALA A 14 -1.41 1.01 -3.72
C ALA A 14 -2.57 1.16 -4.72
N HIS A 15 -3.03 2.40 -4.94
CA HIS A 15 -4.05 2.70 -5.95
C HIS A 15 -3.58 2.33 -7.37
N CYS A 16 -2.38 2.73 -7.76
CA CYS A 16 -1.80 2.38 -9.05
C CYS A 16 -1.64 0.86 -9.24
N ALA A 17 -1.29 0.12 -8.17
CA ALA A 17 -1.17 -1.34 -8.24
C ALA A 17 -2.53 -2.00 -8.49
N LEU A 18 -3.60 -1.51 -7.86
CA LEU A 18 -4.97 -1.95 -8.15
C LEU A 18 -5.37 -1.58 -9.59
N HIS A 19 -5.01 -0.39 -10.04
CA HIS A 19 -5.26 0.06 -11.41
C HIS A 19 -4.63 -0.86 -12.46
N GLY A 20 -3.42 -1.34 -12.21
CA GLY A 20 -2.78 -2.32 -13.10
C GLY A 20 -3.51 -3.66 -13.21
N MET A 21 -4.33 -4.04 -12.22
CA MET A 21 -5.06 -5.32 -12.22
C MET A 21 -6.50 -5.17 -12.73
N TYR A 22 -7.19 -4.10 -12.33
CA TYR A 22 -8.62 -3.92 -12.57
C TYR A 22 -8.93 -2.83 -13.59
N GLY A 23 -7.93 -2.06 -14.02
CA GLY A 23 -8.08 -1.00 -15.01
C GLY A 23 -9.14 0.03 -14.59
N PRO A 24 -10.07 0.41 -15.47
CA PRO A 24 -11.10 1.40 -15.18
C PRO A 24 -12.01 1.07 -13.98
N HIS A 25 -12.20 -0.21 -13.64
CA HIS A 25 -13.05 -0.64 -12.52
C HIS A 25 -12.42 -0.37 -11.14
N THR A 26 -11.16 0.07 -11.11
CA THR A 26 -10.41 0.31 -9.89
C THR A 26 -11.03 1.39 -9.02
N GLU A 27 -11.63 2.43 -9.61
CA GLU A 27 -12.15 3.57 -8.85
C GLU A 27 -13.24 3.17 -7.86
N ASP A 28 -14.15 2.28 -8.26
CA ASP A 28 -15.25 1.83 -7.39
C ASP A 28 -14.73 0.92 -6.27
N ILE A 29 -13.78 0.03 -6.59
CA ILE A 29 -13.09 -0.83 -5.63
C ILE A 29 -12.33 0.04 -4.62
N TRP A 30 -11.59 1.03 -5.12
CA TRP A 30 -10.74 1.91 -4.33
C TRP A 30 -11.56 2.75 -3.34
N ARG A 31 -12.67 3.36 -3.79
CA ARG A 31 -13.59 4.09 -2.91
C ARG A 31 -14.16 3.20 -1.82
N THR A 32 -14.52 1.95 -2.16
CA THR A 32 -15.03 0.98 -1.18
C THR A 32 -13.97 0.64 -0.12
N LEU A 33 -12.72 0.43 -0.55
CA LEU A 33 -11.60 0.16 0.35
C LEU A 33 -11.30 1.36 1.27
N LEU A 34 -11.26 2.58 0.72
CA LEU A 34 -11.04 3.80 1.50
C LEU A 34 -12.14 4.03 2.52
N PHE A 35 -13.40 3.90 2.11
CA PHE A 35 -14.56 4.04 2.99
C PHE A 35 -14.50 3.03 4.14
N THR A 36 -14.20 1.76 3.84
CA THR A 36 -14.08 0.71 4.86
C THR A 36 -12.89 0.95 5.80
N ALA A 37 -11.82 1.56 5.30
CA ALA A 37 -10.65 1.94 6.10
C ALA A 37 -10.86 3.23 6.91
N GLY A 38 -12.00 3.91 6.75
CA GLY A 38 -12.29 5.20 7.37
C GLY A 38 -11.39 6.32 6.83
N LEU A 39 -11.16 6.35 5.52
CA LEU A 39 -10.29 7.30 4.83
C LEU A 39 -11.04 8.07 3.75
N SER A 40 -10.58 9.30 3.48
CA SER A 40 -11.11 10.15 2.42
C SER A 40 -10.39 9.99 1.08
N GLY A 41 -9.13 9.53 1.10
CA GLY A 41 -8.27 9.42 -0.09
C GLY A 41 -7.25 10.56 -0.23
N GLU A 42 -7.35 11.60 0.60
CA GLU A 42 -6.44 12.75 0.61
C GLU A 42 -5.28 12.57 1.62
N GLU A 43 -5.26 11.45 2.34
CA GLU A 43 -4.26 11.20 3.36
C GLU A 43 -2.89 10.85 2.76
N SER A 44 -1.86 11.57 3.17
CA SER A 44 -0.46 11.28 2.83
C SER A 44 0.30 10.47 3.88
N SER A 45 -0.36 10.15 5.00
CA SER A 45 0.29 9.49 6.14
C SER A 45 0.57 8.00 5.87
N ALA A 46 1.72 7.51 6.36
CA ALA A 46 2.04 6.08 6.33
C ALA A 46 0.96 5.20 7.00
N ALA A 47 0.34 5.71 8.06
CA ALA A 47 -0.74 5.03 8.78
C ALA A 47 -2.05 4.90 7.96
N ALA A 48 -2.27 5.75 6.95
CA ALA A 48 -3.40 5.59 6.05
C ALA A 48 -3.22 4.36 5.15
N LEU A 49 -2.00 4.16 4.61
CA LEU A 49 -1.68 2.97 3.84
C LEU A 49 -1.86 1.69 4.67
N ASP A 50 -1.36 1.68 5.92
CA ASP A 50 -1.47 0.49 6.77
C ASP A 50 -2.94 0.11 7.06
N ARG A 51 -3.82 1.12 7.22
CA ARG A 51 -5.28 0.92 7.35
C ARG A 51 -5.91 0.34 6.09
N VAL A 52 -5.57 0.86 4.91
CA VAL A 52 -6.06 0.29 3.63
C VAL A 52 -5.57 -1.15 3.45
N LEU A 53 -4.31 -1.43 3.73
CA LEU A 53 -3.76 -2.78 3.62
C LEU A 53 -4.45 -3.78 4.54
N ALA A 54 -4.88 -3.35 5.73
CA ALA A 54 -5.67 -4.19 6.64
C ALA A 54 -7.03 -4.55 6.05
N VAL A 55 -7.72 -3.60 5.39
CA VAL A 55 -8.98 -3.86 4.67
C VAL A 55 -8.75 -4.74 3.45
N MET A 56 -7.72 -4.46 2.65
CA MET A 56 -7.39 -5.26 1.48
C MET A 56 -7.06 -6.72 1.85
N ALA A 57 -6.50 -6.97 3.03
CA ALA A 57 -6.19 -8.31 3.52
C ALA A 57 -7.43 -9.17 3.83
N THR A 58 -8.61 -8.56 3.99
CA THR A 58 -9.89 -9.27 4.19
C THR A 58 -10.76 -9.32 2.93
N ALA A 59 -10.32 -8.69 1.84
CA ALA A 59 -11.03 -8.61 0.58
C ALA A 59 -10.94 -9.92 -0.25
N GLU A 60 -11.40 -9.85 -1.50
CA GLU A 60 -11.29 -10.93 -2.48
C GLU A 60 -9.84 -11.33 -2.80
N PRO A 61 -9.59 -12.55 -3.31
CA PRO A 61 -8.24 -13.13 -3.38
C PRO A 61 -7.18 -12.30 -4.09
N LEU A 62 -7.52 -11.62 -5.19
CA LEU A 62 -6.57 -10.80 -5.95
C LEU A 62 -6.17 -9.52 -5.19
N ILE A 63 -7.13 -8.84 -4.55
CA ILE A 63 -6.86 -7.69 -3.69
C ILE A 63 -5.97 -8.09 -2.50
N ARG A 64 -6.24 -9.25 -1.88
CA ARG A 64 -5.38 -9.77 -0.79
C ARG A 64 -3.95 -10.03 -1.27
N LEU A 65 -3.77 -10.60 -2.45
CA LEU A 65 -2.45 -10.85 -3.02
C LEU A 65 -1.70 -9.54 -3.26
N CYS A 66 -2.38 -8.52 -3.78
CA CYS A 66 -1.83 -7.18 -3.94
C CYS A 66 -1.41 -6.58 -2.58
N ALA A 67 -2.27 -6.67 -1.57
CA ALA A 67 -1.95 -6.24 -0.21
C ALA A 67 -0.69 -6.92 0.33
N ARG A 68 -0.59 -8.25 0.14
CA ARG A 68 0.57 -9.02 0.57
C ARG A 68 1.85 -8.57 -0.12
N SER A 69 1.80 -8.31 -1.42
CA SER A 69 2.95 -7.78 -2.18
C SER A 69 3.42 -6.43 -1.64
N LEU A 70 2.49 -5.52 -1.37
CA LEU A 70 2.80 -4.21 -0.79
C LEU A 70 3.39 -4.32 0.63
N GLN A 71 2.84 -5.20 1.47
CA GLN A 71 3.37 -5.47 2.81
C GLN A 71 4.81 -5.99 2.77
N VAL A 72 5.15 -6.89 1.84
CA VAL A 72 6.53 -7.38 1.66
C VAL A 72 7.47 -6.22 1.29
N ARG A 73 7.05 -5.32 0.39
CA ARG A 73 7.83 -4.13 0.00
C ARG A 73 8.05 -3.19 1.19
N ILE A 74 7.05 -2.95 2.03
CA ILE A 74 7.18 -2.16 3.26
C ILE A 74 8.17 -2.82 4.22
N ALA A 75 8.03 -4.13 4.47
CA ALA A 75 8.91 -4.85 5.37
C ALA A 75 10.38 -4.82 4.90
N ALA A 76 10.62 -4.98 3.60
CA ALA A 76 11.95 -4.86 3.00
C ALA A 76 12.52 -3.45 3.17
N HIS A 77 11.72 -2.41 2.90
CA HIS A 77 12.10 -1.02 3.14
C HIS A 77 12.51 -0.80 4.61
N ASP A 78 11.68 -1.24 5.56
CA ASP A 78 11.91 -1.01 6.98
C ASP A 78 13.15 -1.76 7.50
N GLN A 79 13.40 -2.99 7.02
CA GLN A 79 14.62 -3.73 7.32
C GLN A 79 15.86 -3.01 6.80
N LEU A 80 15.82 -2.52 5.56
CA LEU A 80 16.93 -1.76 4.97
C LEU A 80 17.15 -0.45 5.73
N ALA A 81 16.09 0.32 6.01
CA ALA A 81 16.20 1.57 6.74
C ALA A 81 16.86 1.39 8.12
N ARG A 82 16.49 0.33 8.85
CA ARG A 82 17.09 -0.02 10.16
C ARG A 82 18.57 -0.37 10.05
N ALA A 83 18.96 -1.14 9.03
CA ALA A 83 20.36 -1.52 8.82
C ALA A 83 21.26 -0.31 8.55
N HIS A 84 20.73 0.71 7.86
CA HIS A 84 21.47 1.95 7.56
C HIS A 84 21.57 2.88 8.75
N SER A 85 20.52 2.97 9.57
CA SER A 85 20.53 3.84 10.76
C SER A 85 21.42 3.31 11.89
N ALA A 86 21.91 2.07 11.78
CA ALA A 86 22.79 1.43 12.75
C ALA A 86 24.29 1.53 12.41
N GLN A 87 24.63 2.21 11.29
CA GLN A 87 25.99 2.59 10.90
C GLN A 87 26.27 4.04 11.30
#